data_AF-A0A4R9VV00-F1
#
_entry.id   AF-A0A4R9VV00-F1
#
_cell.length_a   1.000
_cell.length_b   1.000
_cell.length_c   1.000
_cell.angle_alpha   90.00
_cell.angle_beta   90.00
_cell.angle_gamma   90.00
#
_symmetry.space_group_name_H-M   'P 1'
#
loop_
_entity.id
_entity.type
_entity.pdbx_description
1 polymer ?
#
loop_
_entity_poly.entity_id
_entity_poly.type
_entity_poly.pdbx_seq_one_letter_code
_entity_poly.pdbx_strand_id
1 'polypeptide(L)'
;AGFMAVVNQVWPGFWDPGLDGTDAMASIIAAFSWKYVGYNFIFFLAAFQAIPRSLIEAAAMDGSGVLRRFWDIQFPLITPTIFFLLVINITESFQDSFGIVDIMTAGGPANSTNLMVYKIYSDGFKGLDY
;
A
#
# COMPACT_ATOMS: atom_id res chain seq x y z
N ALA A 1 -14.93 -16.99 11.18
CA ALA A 1 -14.56 -16.12 12.31
C ALA A 1 -13.04 -16.16 12.45
N GLY A 2 -12.35 -15.03 12.23
CA GLY A 2 -10.88 -14.95 12.28
C GLY A 2 -10.35 -14.66 13.68
N PHE A 3 -9.02 -14.68 13.84
CA PHE A 3 -8.33 -14.31 15.09
C PHE A 3 -8.84 -12.99 15.69
N MET A 4 -9.08 -11.98 14.85
CA MET A 4 -9.59 -10.67 15.28
C MET A 4 -10.99 -10.75 15.90
N ALA A 5 -11.85 -11.68 15.46
CA ALA A 5 -13.17 -11.87 16.04
C ALA A 5 -13.08 -12.47 17.47
N VAL A 6 -12.05 -13.26 17.75
CA VAL A 6 -11.78 -13.81 19.09
C VAL A 6 -11.24 -12.72 20.01
N VAL A 7 -10.33 -11.87 19.51
CA VAL A 7 -9.83 -10.70 20.27
C VAL A 7 -10.98 -9.75 20.63
N ASN A 8 -11.93 -9.54 19.71
CA ASN A 8 -13.09 -8.68 19.94
C ASN A 8 -14.06 -9.23 21.02
N GLN A 9 -14.03 -10.55 21.31
CA GLN A 9 -14.79 -11.11 22.45
C GLN A 9 -14.19 -10.74 23.81
N VAL A 10 -12.86 -10.59 23.86
CA VAL A 10 -12.13 -10.21 25.09
C VAL A 10 -12.08 -8.69 25.24
N TRP A 11 -11.95 -7.97 24.13
CA TRP A 11 -11.92 -6.51 24.09
C TRP A 11 -12.91 -5.98 23.03
N PRO A 12 -14.16 -5.70 23.42
CA PRO A 12 -15.19 -5.25 22.49
C PRO A 12 -14.82 -3.92 21.83
N GLY A 13 -14.96 -3.85 20.52
CA GLY A 13 -14.68 -2.66 19.70
C GLY A 13 -13.21 -2.44 19.35
N PHE A 14 -12.33 -3.42 19.57
CA PHE A 14 -10.91 -3.28 19.20
C PHE A 14 -10.67 -3.35 17.68
N TRP A 15 -11.46 -4.15 16.98
CA TRP A 15 -11.40 -4.29 15.53
C TRP A 15 -12.74 -4.75 14.97
N ASP A 16 -13.50 -3.82 14.40
CA ASP A 16 -14.78 -4.10 13.77
C ASP A 16 -14.96 -3.30 12.48
N PRO A 17 -14.35 -3.75 11.36
CA PRO A 17 -14.51 -3.13 10.04
C PRO A 17 -15.96 -3.10 9.53
N GLY A 18 -16.88 -3.86 10.13
CA GLY A 18 -18.29 -3.84 9.75
C GLY A 18 -19.04 -2.64 10.33
N LEU A 19 -18.57 -2.09 11.45
CA LEU A 19 -19.23 -1.01 12.18
C LEU A 19 -18.37 0.27 12.24
N ASP A 20 -17.05 0.16 12.34
CA ASP A 20 -16.12 1.29 12.40
C ASP A 20 -15.53 1.60 11.02
N GLY A 21 -15.72 2.84 10.57
CA GLY A 21 -15.21 3.30 9.28
C GLY A 21 -13.69 3.38 9.18
N THR A 22 -13.01 3.58 10.30
CA THR A 22 -11.55 3.64 10.38
C THR A 22 -10.94 2.26 10.19
N ASP A 23 -11.52 1.25 10.84
CA ASP A 23 -11.11 -0.16 10.68
C ASP A 23 -11.40 -0.68 9.28
N ALA A 24 -12.53 -0.27 8.69
CA ALA A 24 -12.86 -0.56 7.31
C ALA A 24 -11.85 0.06 6.33
N MET A 25 -11.50 1.34 6.52
CA MET A 25 -10.49 2.02 5.70
C MET A 25 -9.10 1.39 5.87
N ALA A 26 -8.70 1.07 7.11
CA ALA A 26 -7.44 0.39 7.38
C ALA A 26 -7.37 -0.98 6.68
N SER A 27 -8.48 -1.72 6.67
CA SER A 27 -8.60 -3.00 5.95
C SER A 27 -8.41 -2.82 4.43
N ILE A 28 -9.01 -1.78 3.85
CA ILE A 28 -8.84 -1.43 2.42
C ILE A 28 -7.39 -1.05 2.13
N ILE A 29 -6.77 -0.21 2.95
CA ILE A 29 -5.37 0.20 2.78
C ILE A 29 -4.44 -1.02 2.84
N ALA A 30 -4.66 -1.94 3.78
CA ALA A 30 -3.87 -3.16 3.90
C ALA A 30 -4.04 -4.06 2.67
N ALA A 31 -5.27 -4.27 2.20
CA ALA A 31 -5.55 -5.09 1.01
C ALA A 31 -4.97 -4.46 -0.27
N PHE A 32 -5.11 -3.14 -0.43
CA PHE A 32 -4.54 -2.40 -1.57
C PHE A 32 -3.01 -2.45 -1.53
N SER A 33 -2.41 -2.20 -0.37
CA SER A 33 -0.95 -2.29 -0.20
C SER A 33 -0.45 -3.68 -0.57
N TRP A 34 -1.10 -4.74 -0.09
CA TRP A 34 -0.78 -6.13 -0.42
C TRP A 34 -0.78 -6.40 -1.93
N LYS A 35 -1.81 -5.92 -2.65
CA LYS A 35 -1.91 -6.03 -4.11
C LYS A 35 -0.67 -5.45 -4.81
N TYR A 36 -0.14 -4.32 -4.33
CA TYR A 36 1.01 -3.64 -4.94
C TYR A 36 2.37 -4.10 -4.43
N VAL A 37 2.45 -4.90 -3.38
CA VAL A 37 3.74 -5.43 -2.86
C VAL A 37 4.51 -6.15 -3.96
N GLY A 38 3.86 -7.03 -4.72
CA GLY A 38 4.52 -7.80 -5.79
C GLY A 38 5.07 -6.93 -6.91
N TYR A 39 4.30 -5.92 -7.34
CA TYR A 39 4.73 -4.93 -8.32
C TYR A 39 5.96 -4.16 -7.82
N ASN A 40 5.86 -3.54 -6.64
CA ASN A 40 6.95 -2.73 -6.07
C ASN A 40 8.22 -3.57 -5.84
N PHE A 41 8.07 -4.83 -5.41
CA PHE A 41 9.20 -5.74 -5.17
C PHE A 41 10.03 -5.97 -6.43
N ILE A 42 9.40 -6.19 -7.58
CA ILE A 42 10.11 -6.43 -8.85
C ILE A 42 10.95 -5.20 -9.24
N PHE A 43 10.37 -4.00 -9.12
CA PHE A 43 11.08 -2.76 -9.41
C PHE A 43 12.23 -2.50 -8.45
N PHE A 44 12.03 -2.72 -7.15
CA PHE A 44 13.10 -2.60 -6.17
C PHE A 44 14.22 -3.62 -6.42
N LEU A 45 13.88 -4.87 -6.70
CA LEU A 45 14.86 -5.90 -7.02
C LEU A 45 15.71 -5.50 -8.23
N ALA A 46 15.08 -5.04 -9.31
CA ALA A 46 15.79 -4.56 -10.49
C ALA A 46 16.70 -3.36 -10.16
N ALA A 47 16.22 -2.40 -9.36
CA ALA A 47 17.00 -1.24 -8.95
C ALA A 47 18.22 -1.62 -8.10
N PHE A 48 18.06 -2.54 -7.14
CA PHE A 48 19.19 -3.04 -6.34
C PHE A 48 20.18 -3.83 -7.18
N GLN A 49 19.73 -4.62 -8.15
CA GLN A 49 20.60 -5.37 -9.06
C GLN A 49 21.40 -4.46 -10.00
N ALA A 50 20.89 -3.27 -10.31
CA ALA A 50 21.58 -2.29 -11.15
C ALA A 50 22.75 -1.58 -10.42
N ILE A 51 22.84 -1.68 -9.09
CA ILE A 51 23.93 -1.08 -8.32
C ILE A 51 25.26 -1.80 -8.65
N PRO A 52 26.29 -1.09 -9.14
CA PRO A 52 27.59 -1.70 -9.41
C PRO A 52 28.21 -2.30 -8.13
N ARG A 53 28.61 -3.58 -8.20
CA ARG A 53 29.27 -4.27 -7.08
C ARG A 53 30.54 -3.57 -6.61
N SER A 54 31.25 -2.93 -7.54
CA SER A 54 32.48 -2.16 -7.25
C SER A 54 32.26 -1.04 -6.23
N LEU A 55 31.09 -0.39 -6.20
CA LEU A 55 30.78 0.64 -5.20
C LEU A 55 30.61 0.03 -3.80
N ILE A 56 30.00 -1.15 -3.72
CA ILE A 56 29.77 -1.86 -2.46
C ILE A 56 31.09 -2.39 -1.89
N GLU A 57 31.96 -2.89 -2.77
CA GLU A 57 33.30 -3.38 -2.42
C GLU A 57 34.22 -2.23 -2.01
N ALA A 58 34.24 -1.11 -2.73
CA ALA A 58 35.01 0.08 -2.34
C ALA A 58 34.61 0.58 -0.95
N ALA A 59 33.31 0.69 -0.68
CA ALA A 59 32.81 1.06 0.64
C ALA A 59 33.15 0.04 1.73
N ALA A 60 33.38 -1.23 1.35
CA ALA A 60 33.85 -2.25 2.27
C ALA A 60 35.31 -2.04 2.67
N MET A 61 36.14 -1.66 1.70
CA MET A 61 37.54 -1.32 1.93
C MET A 61 37.67 -0.07 2.80
N ASP A 62 36.75 0.88 2.66
CA ASP A 62 36.67 2.09 3.50
C ASP A 62 36.13 1.83 4.93
N GLY A 63 35.90 0.56 5.30
CA GLY A 63 35.46 0.17 6.64
C GLY A 63 33.99 0.48 6.94
N SER A 64 33.18 0.82 5.94
CA SER A 64 31.75 1.10 6.14
C SER A 64 31.01 -0.18 6.56
N GLY A 65 30.22 -0.11 7.64
CA GLY A 65 29.37 -1.23 8.08
C GLY A 65 28.14 -1.42 7.16
N VAL A 66 27.47 -2.58 7.23
CA VAL A 66 26.36 -2.95 6.33
C VAL A 66 25.23 -1.92 6.34
N LEU A 67 24.80 -1.48 7.52
CA LEU A 67 23.76 -0.44 7.66
C LEU A 67 24.20 0.90 7.08
N ARG A 68 25.47 1.26 7.27
CA ARG A 68 26.02 2.50 6.74
C ARG A 68 26.11 2.47 5.21
N ARG A 69 26.52 1.35 4.61
CA ARG A 69 26.49 1.15 3.15
C ARG A 69 25.08 1.20 2.59
N PHE A 70 24.07 0.72 3.32
CA PHE A 70 22.68 0.83 2.89
C PHE A 70 22.24 2.30 2.78
N TRP A 71 22.43 3.08 3.84
CA TRP A 71 22.00 4.49 3.88
C TRP A 71 22.85 5.44 3.04
N ASP A 72 24.16 5.21 2.98
CA ASP A 72 25.09 6.13 2.28
C ASP A 72 25.18 5.84 0.78
N ILE A 73 24.89 4.60 0.34
CA ILE A 73 25.12 4.17 -1.05
C ILE A 73 23.84 3.60 -1.66
N GLN A 74 23.31 2.50 -1.11
CA GLN A 74 22.23 1.78 -1.78
C GLN A 74 20.95 2.61 -1.86
N PHE A 75 20.52 3.22 -0.76
CA PHE A 75 19.29 4.00 -0.66
C PHE A 75 19.32 5.27 -1.56
N PRO A 76 20.38 6.10 -1.56
CA PRO A 76 20.51 7.22 -2.50
C PRO A 76 20.48 6.79 -3.97
N LEU A 77 21.15 5.68 -4.31
CA LEU A 77 21.23 5.21 -5.70
C LEU A 77 19.89 4.70 -6.26
N ILE A 78 19.03 4.12 -5.41
CA ILE A 78 17.69 3.69 -5.83
C ILE A 78 16.60 4.75 -5.62
N THR A 79 16.94 5.92 -5.07
CA THR A 79 15.98 7.01 -4.82
C THR A 79 15.17 7.41 -6.06
N PRO A 80 15.74 7.44 -7.29
CA PRO A 80 14.94 7.66 -8.50
C PRO A 80 13.84 6.61 -8.70
N THR A 81 14.12 5.34 -8.40
CA THR A 81 13.12 4.26 -8.46
C THR A 81 12.07 4.40 -7.36
N ILE A 82 12.47 4.76 -6.14
CA ILE A 82 11.53 5.03 -5.03
C ILE A 82 10.57 6.16 -5.44
N PHE A 83 11.09 7.25 -5.98
CA PHE A 83 10.29 8.40 -6.41
C PHE A 83 9.34 8.04 -7.55
N PHE A 84 9.83 7.30 -8.55
CA PHE A 84 9.00 6.79 -9.64
C PHE A 84 7.84 5.95 -9.11
N LEU A 85 8.14 4.95 -8.27
CA LEU A 85 7.11 4.09 -7.68
C LEU A 85 6.14 4.89 -6.82
N LEU A 86 6.60 5.85 -6.02
CA LEU A 86 5.73 6.69 -5.20
C LEU A 86 4.68 7.41 -6.06
N VAL A 87 5.11 8.06 -7.15
CA VAL A 87 4.21 8.80 -8.06
C VAL A 87 3.21 7.86 -8.72
N ILE A 88 3.68 6.71 -9.22
CA ILE A 88 2.80 5.71 -9.84
C ILE A 88 1.80 5.14 -8.84
N ASN A 89 2.24 4.69 -7.65
CA ASN A 89 1.35 4.12 -6.64
C ASN A 89 0.30 5.13 -6.17
N ILE A 90 0.66 6.41 -6.00
CA ILE A 90 -0.31 7.47 -5.68
C ILE A 90 -1.32 7.62 -6.81
N THR A 91 -0.87 7.72 -8.06
CA THR A 91 -1.75 7.86 -9.23
C THR A 91 -2.72 6.70 -9.34
N GLU A 92 -2.21 5.47 -9.20
CA GLU A 92 -3.00 4.25 -9.24
C GLU A 92 -4.03 4.18 -8.11
N SER A 93 -3.70 4.65 -6.89
CA SER A 93 -4.64 4.62 -5.76
C SER A 93 -5.94 5.40 -6.01
N PHE A 94 -5.89 6.45 -6.84
CA PHE A 94 -7.08 7.23 -7.20
C PHE A 94 -8.01 6.49 -8.17
N GLN A 95 -7.48 5.66 -9.06
CA GLN A 95 -8.26 5.02 -10.14
C GLN A 95 -8.53 3.52 -9.91
N ASP A 96 -7.57 2.77 -9.38
CA ASP A 96 -7.60 1.30 -9.28
C ASP A 96 -8.08 0.81 -7.89
N SER A 97 -8.68 1.70 -7.09
CA SER A 97 -9.24 1.36 -5.77
C SER A 97 -10.68 0.82 -5.84
N PHE A 98 -11.36 0.97 -6.98
CA PHE A 98 -12.76 0.57 -7.17
C PHE A 98 -13.06 -0.88 -6.72
N GLY A 99 -12.32 -1.85 -7.29
CA GLY A 99 -12.63 -3.27 -7.07
C GLY A 99 -12.45 -3.70 -5.62
N ILE A 100 -11.46 -3.14 -4.91
CA ILE A 100 -11.24 -3.44 -3.49
C ILE A 100 -12.37 -2.88 -2.64
N VAL A 101 -12.79 -1.64 -2.89
CA VAL A 101 -13.91 -1.01 -2.15
C VAL A 101 -15.19 -1.78 -2.37
N ASP A 102 -15.54 -2.11 -3.63
CA ASP A 102 -16.80 -2.78 -3.96
C ASP A 102 -16.92 -4.16 -3.33
N ILE A 103 -15.84 -4.96 -3.38
CA ILE A 103 -15.82 -6.32 -2.85
C ILE A 103 -15.79 -6.35 -1.33
N MET A 104 -15.00 -5.48 -0.69
CA MET A 104 -14.75 -5.58 0.76
C MET A 104 -15.78 -4.85 1.61
N THR A 105 -16.29 -3.70 1.13
CA THR A 105 -17.07 -2.78 1.98
C THR A 105 -18.30 -2.21 1.30
N ALA A 106 -18.39 -2.27 -0.03
CA ALA A 106 -19.41 -1.60 -0.83
C ALA A 106 -19.58 -0.11 -0.47
N GLY A 107 -18.48 0.56 -0.07
CA GLY A 107 -18.46 1.97 0.35
C GLY A 107 -18.81 2.23 1.82
N GLY A 108 -19.15 1.20 2.61
CA GLY A 108 -19.48 1.33 4.04
C GLY A 108 -18.29 1.14 5.00
N PRO A 109 -18.55 1.22 6.33
CA PRO A 109 -19.80 1.60 6.97
C PRO A 109 -20.11 3.10 6.85
N ALA A 110 -21.39 3.48 6.78
CA ALA A 110 -21.83 4.89 6.72
C ALA A 110 -21.09 5.78 5.68
N ASN A 111 -20.81 5.25 4.49
CA ASN A 111 -20.06 5.92 3.41
C ASN A 111 -18.59 6.25 3.73
N SER A 112 -18.00 5.68 4.79
CA SER A 112 -16.64 6.00 5.22
C SER A 112 -15.54 5.55 4.26
N THR A 113 -15.82 4.55 3.41
CA THR A 113 -14.87 4.02 2.43
C THR A 113 -15.26 4.35 0.99
N ASN A 114 -16.20 5.27 0.80
CA ASN A 114 -16.66 5.68 -0.51
C ASN A 114 -15.62 6.58 -1.21
N LEU A 115 -14.65 5.95 -1.87
CA LEU A 115 -13.60 6.62 -2.63
C LEU A 115 -14.15 7.23 -3.93
N MET A 116 -13.42 8.21 -4.49
CA MET A 116 -13.85 8.98 -5.66
C MET A 116 -14.35 8.11 -6.83
N VAL A 117 -13.57 7.08 -7.20
CA VAL A 117 -13.93 6.18 -8.30
C VAL A 117 -15.18 5.33 -7.97
N TYR A 118 -15.35 4.92 -6.71
CA TYR A 118 -16.52 4.18 -6.26
C TYR A 118 -17.77 5.05 -6.28
N LYS A 119 -17.64 6.31 -5.86
CA LYS A 119 -18.72 7.28 -5.87
C LYS A 119 -19.22 7.56 -7.28
N ILE A 120 -18.32 7.82 -8.24
CA ILE A 120 -18.68 8.05 -9.64
C ILE A 120 -19.48 6.86 -10.19
N TYR A 121 -19.04 5.63 -9.90
CA TYR A 121 -19.77 4.44 -10.31
C TYR A 121 -21.14 4.32 -9.63
N SER A 122 -21.20 4.55 -8.32
CA SER A 122 -22.44 4.44 -7.54
C SER A 122 -23.47 5.47 -8.02
N ASP A 123 -23.08 6.73 -8.17
CA ASP A 123 -23.99 7.81 -8.56
C ASP A 123 -24.50 7.59 -10.01
N GLY A 124 -23.60 7.28 -10.95
CA GLY A 124 -23.98 7.08 -12.35
C GLY A 124 -24.79 5.81 -12.62
N PHE A 125 -24.37 4.65 -12.07
CA PHE A 125 -24.98 3.36 -12.42
C PHE A 125 -26.02 2.86 -11.41
N LYS A 126 -25.84 3.13 -10.11
CA LYS A 126 -26.82 2.72 -9.08
C LYS A 126 -27.86 3.82 -8.82
N GLY A 127 -27.42 5.09 -8.84
CA GLY A 127 -28.28 6.26 -8.69
C GLY A 127 -29.10 6.60 -9.93
N LEU A 128 -28.71 6.08 -11.10
CA LEU A 128 -29.29 6.40 -12.42
C LEU A 128 -29.17 7.90 -12.78
N ASP A 129 -28.14 8.57 -12.23
CA ASP A 129 -27.87 9.99 -12.47
C ASP A 129 -26.82 10.11 -13.61
N TYR A 130 -27.28 9.92 -14.85
CA TYR A 130 -26.47 9.97 -16.08
C TYR A 130 -26.47 11.34 -16.76
#